data_AF-A0A9X0BMR9-F1
#
_entry.id   AF-A0A9X0BMR9-F1
#
_cell.length_a   1.000
_cell.length_b   1.000
_cell.length_c   1.000
_cell.angle_alpha   90.00
_cell.angle_beta   90.00
_cell.angle_gamma   90.00
#
_symmetry.space_group_name_H-M   'P 1'
#
loop_
_entity.id
_entity.type
_entity.pdbx_description
1 polymer ?
#
loop_
_entity_poly.entity_id
_entity_poly.type
_entity_poly.pdbx_seq_one_letter_code
_entity_poly.pdbx_strand_id
1 'polypeptide(L)'
;MASVTASQLRSFNSLQRPEWDAFGRRNHYHFAVKALPGVPGEAVFFANPYNKHHEIIVPLLLEAFVNRFDEPGLIPQMGSNIEPFAPFTWSTTDESLAQAVSRRCQEIGIRRDLCDVGITTAEELRSAKACWTKWSMALVEEMAMFDLPDDGVENVEMSCGNCGFTPSMDKPLHPCSQCLQVSYCSRECQTTNAEAHLRECAPEID
;
A
#
# COMPACT_ATOMS: atom_id res chain seq x y z
N MET A 1 -8.49 -3.13 -12.40
CA MET A 1 -9.32 -2.49 -11.35
C MET A 1 -10.56 -3.34 -11.15
N ALA A 2 -10.74 -3.95 -9.98
CA ALA A 2 -11.91 -4.80 -9.71
C ALA A 2 -13.19 -3.94 -9.70
N SER A 3 -14.17 -4.30 -10.52
CA SER A 3 -15.50 -3.69 -10.53
C SER A 3 -16.26 -4.12 -9.26
N VAL A 4 -16.87 -3.18 -8.55
CA VAL A 4 -17.82 -3.49 -7.47
C VAL A 4 -18.94 -4.37 -8.05
N THR A 5 -19.15 -5.55 -7.48
CA THR A 5 -20.25 -6.42 -7.93
C THR A 5 -21.59 -5.92 -7.38
N ALA A 6 -22.67 -6.14 -8.13
CA ALA A 6 -24.02 -5.83 -7.66
C ALA A 6 -24.39 -6.59 -6.36
N SER A 7 -23.77 -7.74 -6.12
CA SER A 7 -23.94 -8.51 -4.88
C SER A 7 -23.29 -7.81 -3.69
N GLN A 8 -22.02 -7.39 -3.82
CA GLN A 8 -21.31 -6.65 -2.77
C GLN A 8 -22.03 -5.35 -2.40
N LEU A 9 -22.51 -4.62 -3.41
CA LEU A 9 -23.26 -3.38 -3.18
C LEU A 9 -24.56 -3.63 -2.38
N ARG A 10 -25.32 -4.67 -2.74
CA ARG A 10 -26.54 -5.04 -2.01
C ARG A 10 -26.24 -5.44 -0.57
N SER A 11 -25.22 -6.27 -0.37
CA SER A 11 -24.79 -6.68 0.97
C SER A 11 -24.39 -5.47 1.81
N PHE A 12 -23.56 -4.58 1.28
CA PHE A 12 -23.13 -3.37 2.00
C PHE A 12 -24.30 -2.46 2.38
N ASN A 13 -25.21 -2.19 1.44
CA ASN A 13 -26.39 -1.35 1.71
C ASN A 13 -27.35 -1.97 2.73
N SER A 14 -27.29 -3.30 2.94
CA SER A 14 -28.10 -4.01 3.94
C SER A 14 -27.49 -4.04 5.35
N LEU A 15 -26.22 -3.64 5.50
CA LEU A 15 -25.55 -3.65 6.79
C LEU A 15 -26.19 -2.66 7.77
N GLN A 16 -26.24 -3.06 9.04
CA GLN A 16 -26.65 -2.16 10.11
C GLN A 16 -25.66 -1.01 10.27
N ARG A 17 -26.15 0.16 10.68
CA ARG A 17 -25.34 1.36 10.96
C ARG A 17 -25.61 1.87 12.36
N PRO A 18 -25.11 1.18 13.40
CA PRO A 18 -25.22 1.71 14.75
C PRO A 18 -24.37 2.98 14.84
N GLU A 19 -24.87 4.04 15.47
CA GLU A 19 -24.09 5.27 15.69
C GLU A 19 -22.89 5.03 16.63
N TRP A 20 -23.01 4.01 17.48
CA TRP A 20 -22.04 3.63 18.50
C TRP A 20 -21.68 2.15 18.37
N ASP A 21 -20.40 1.82 18.56
CA ASP A 21 -19.97 0.42 18.61
C ASP A 21 -20.32 -0.26 19.94
N ALA A 22 -20.07 -1.56 20.05
CA ALA A 22 -20.31 -2.35 21.26
C ALA A 22 -19.54 -1.85 22.51
N PHE A 23 -18.58 -0.95 22.32
CA PHE A 23 -17.76 -0.35 23.37
C PHE A 23 -18.16 1.10 23.66
N GLY A 24 -19.26 1.59 23.09
CA GLY A 24 -19.75 2.96 23.30
C GLY A 24 -18.93 4.03 22.57
N ARG A 25 -18.17 3.65 21.56
CA ARG A 25 -17.35 4.58 20.75
C ARG A 25 -18.08 4.94 19.48
N ARG A 26 -17.90 6.16 18.98
CA ARG A 26 -18.55 6.58 17.74
C ARG A 26 -18.13 5.69 16.57
N ASN A 27 -19.11 5.24 15.80
CA ASN A 27 -18.93 4.54 14.54
C ASN A 27 -18.54 5.54 13.43
N HIS A 28 -17.41 6.22 13.62
CA HIS A 28 -16.85 7.20 12.70
C HIS A 28 -15.50 6.71 12.15
N TYR A 29 -15.28 6.90 10.85
CA TYR A 29 -14.06 6.46 10.18
C TYR A 29 -13.38 7.63 9.46
N HIS A 30 -12.10 7.85 9.72
CA HIS A 30 -11.25 8.72 8.94
C HIS A 30 -10.55 7.92 7.84
N PHE A 31 -10.38 8.49 6.65
CA PHE A 31 -9.55 7.91 5.61
C PHE A 31 -8.66 8.94 4.90
N ALA A 32 -7.50 8.50 4.42
CA ALA A 32 -6.53 9.32 3.70
C ALA A 32 -5.66 8.45 2.79
N VAL A 33 -5.08 9.04 1.74
CA VAL A 33 -4.02 8.39 0.94
C VAL A 33 -2.66 8.89 1.47
N LYS A 34 -1.73 7.98 1.73
CA LYS A 34 -0.42 8.27 2.31
C LYS A 34 0.67 7.45 1.63
N ALA A 35 1.84 8.05 1.44
CA ALA A 35 3.01 7.32 0.96
C ALA A 35 3.47 6.26 1.96
N LEU A 36 3.93 5.12 1.46
CA LEU A 36 4.53 4.07 2.30
C LEU A 36 5.94 4.50 2.77
N PRO A 37 6.29 4.23 4.03
CA PRO A 37 7.64 4.51 4.52
C PRO A 37 8.65 3.55 3.88
N GLY A 38 9.73 4.09 3.31
CA GLY A 38 10.88 3.31 2.86
C GLY A 38 10.72 2.54 1.53
N VAL A 39 9.54 2.58 0.89
CA VAL A 39 9.30 1.93 -0.40
C VAL A 39 8.50 2.83 -1.36
N PRO A 40 8.68 2.71 -2.69
CA PRO A 40 7.83 3.38 -3.66
C PRO A 40 6.39 2.86 -3.58
N GLY A 41 5.41 3.76 -3.41
CA GLY A 41 3.98 3.42 -3.43
C GLY A 41 3.12 4.30 -2.52
N GLU A 42 1.81 4.27 -2.76
CA GLU A 42 0.80 4.95 -1.94
C GLU A 42 -0.17 3.92 -1.35
N ALA A 43 -0.64 4.24 -0.15
CA ALA A 43 -1.45 3.43 0.72
C ALA A 43 -2.69 4.24 1.18
N VAL A 44 -3.90 3.70 1.07
CA VAL A 44 -5.14 4.34 1.56
C VAL A 44 -5.47 4.07 3.03
N PHE A 45 -4.80 4.77 3.92
CA PHE A 45 -5.04 4.70 5.35
C PHE A 45 -6.51 4.93 5.76
N PHE A 46 -7.18 3.90 6.27
CA PHE A 46 -8.42 3.98 7.05
C PHE A 46 -8.11 3.85 8.54
N ALA A 47 -8.57 4.81 9.31
CA ALA A 47 -8.57 4.74 10.76
C ALA A 47 -9.96 5.09 11.28
N ASN A 48 -10.65 4.11 11.87
CA ASN A 48 -11.48 4.48 13.00
C ASN A 48 -10.48 4.99 14.07
N PRO A 49 -10.58 6.24 14.56
CA PRO A 49 -9.67 6.75 15.60
C PRO A 49 -9.63 5.87 16.86
N TYR A 50 -10.48 4.83 16.94
CA TYR A 50 -10.55 3.85 18.00
C TYR A 50 -10.34 2.37 17.61
N ASN A 51 -10.00 2.01 16.37
CA ASN A 51 -9.49 0.66 16.04
C ASN A 51 -8.86 0.63 14.64
N LYS A 52 -7.82 -0.18 14.49
CA LYS A 52 -6.92 -0.24 13.33
C LYS A 52 -7.62 -0.94 12.12
N HIS A 53 -7.18 -0.63 10.89
CA HIS A 53 -7.19 -1.39 9.60
C HIS A 53 -7.67 -0.70 8.32
N HIS A 54 -6.89 -0.93 7.24
CA HIS A 54 -6.79 -0.16 6.00
C HIS A 54 -6.29 -1.12 4.87
N GLU A 55 -6.88 -1.24 3.67
CA GLU A 55 -6.73 -0.33 2.49
C GLU A 55 -7.38 -0.83 1.19
N ILE A 56 -7.66 0.01 0.14
CA ILE A 56 -8.51 -0.32 -1.06
C ILE A 56 -9.76 0.56 -1.37
N ILE A 57 -9.74 1.87 -1.10
CA ILE A 57 -10.88 2.80 -0.91
C ILE A 57 -12.30 2.35 -1.20
N VAL A 58 -12.94 2.52 -2.37
CA VAL A 58 -14.40 2.29 -2.45
C VAL A 58 -14.76 0.81 -2.59
N PRO A 59 -14.14 0.05 -3.52
CA PRO A 59 -14.32 -1.39 -3.58
C PRO A 59 -13.92 -2.07 -2.28
N LEU A 60 -12.87 -1.62 -1.59
CA LEU A 60 -12.50 -2.17 -0.28
C LEU A 60 -13.07 -1.46 0.93
N LEU A 61 -13.73 -0.32 0.80
CA LEU A 61 -14.68 0.13 1.82
C LEU A 61 -15.82 -0.88 1.82
N LEU A 62 -16.40 -1.12 0.64
CA LEU A 62 -17.46 -2.10 0.47
C LEU A 62 -16.99 -3.50 0.88
N GLU A 63 -15.82 -3.93 0.40
CA GLU A 63 -15.26 -5.25 0.70
C GLU A 63 -14.83 -5.39 2.16
N ALA A 64 -14.18 -4.40 2.78
CA ALA A 64 -13.79 -4.49 4.19
C ALA A 64 -15.00 -4.62 5.11
N PHE A 65 -16.09 -3.90 4.82
CA PHE A 65 -17.31 -3.98 5.63
C PHE A 65 -18.15 -5.23 5.32
N VAL A 66 -18.18 -5.72 4.08
CA VAL A 66 -18.92 -6.95 3.71
C VAL A 66 -18.16 -8.21 4.11
N ASN A 67 -16.83 -8.23 3.96
CA ASN A 67 -15.94 -9.38 4.21
C ASN A 67 -15.14 -9.25 5.53
N ARG A 68 -15.59 -8.41 6.48
CA ARG A 68 -15.11 -8.37 7.88
C ARG A 68 -13.61 -8.09 8.12
N PHE A 69 -12.87 -7.53 7.17
CA PHE A 69 -11.39 -7.42 7.25
C PHE A 69 -10.68 -8.79 7.42
N ASP A 70 -11.24 -9.89 6.90
CA ASP A 70 -10.79 -11.28 7.14
C ASP A 70 -9.47 -11.71 6.43
N GLU A 71 -8.57 -10.79 6.08
CA GLU A 71 -7.23 -11.17 5.60
C GLU A 71 -6.36 -11.68 6.78
N PRO A 72 -5.70 -12.85 6.66
CA PRO A 72 -4.76 -13.34 7.67
C PRO A 72 -3.49 -12.49 7.65
N GLY A 73 -3.51 -11.36 8.34
CA GLY A 73 -2.36 -10.46 8.48
C GLY A 73 -2.28 -9.79 9.84
N LEU A 74 -1.27 -8.91 10.04
CA LEU A 74 -1.01 -8.08 11.25
C LEU A 74 -2.13 -7.08 11.60
N ILE A 75 -3.29 -7.30 11.02
CA ILE A 75 -4.45 -6.44 11.02
C ILE A 75 -5.46 -7.00 12.03
N PRO A 76 -5.68 -6.42 13.24
CA PRO A 76 -6.87 -6.61 14.06
C PRO A 76 -8.14 -6.93 13.28
N GLN A 77 -8.43 -8.22 13.26
CA GLN A 77 -9.64 -8.79 12.72
C GLN A 77 -10.84 -8.13 13.42
N MET A 78 -11.92 -7.84 12.68
CA MET A 78 -13.21 -7.80 13.37
C MET A 78 -13.37 -9.19 13.96
N GLY A 79 -13.34 -9.30 15.29
CA GLY A 79 -13.39 -10.61 15.96
C GLY A 79 -14.54 -11.42 15.35
N SER A 80 -14.30 -12.70 15.08
CA SER A 80 -15.23 -13.61 14.37
C SER A 80 -16.67 -13.61 14.91
N ASN A 81 -16.86 -13.12 16.14
CA ASN A 81 -18.13 -12.97 16.85
C ASN A 81 -18.86 -11.63 16.63
N ILE A 82 -18.34 -10.70 15.82
CA ILE A 82 -18.94 -9.38 15.58
C ILE A 82 -19.72 -9.42 14.26
N GLU A 83 -21.01 -9.06 14.31
CA GLU A 83 -21.82 -8.90 13.09
C GLU A 83 -21.27 -7.73 12.25
N PRO A 84 -21.19 -7.88 10.91
CA PRO A 84 -20.71 -6.80 10.06
C PRO A 84 -21.66 -5.60 10.11
N PHE A 85 -21.08 -4.41 10.24
CA PHE A 85 -21.80 -3.15 10.28
C PHE A 85 -21.17 -2.17 9.30
N ALA A 86 -21.97 -1.30 8.71
CA ALA A 86 -21.47 -0.19 7.92
C ALA A 86 -21.13 1.00 8.84
N PRO A 87 -20.24 1.90 8.39
CA PRO A 87 -19.88 3.07 9.17
C PRO A 87 -21.10 3.97 9.38
N PHE A 88 -21.17 4.68 10.51
CA PHE A 88 -22.21 5.68 10.68
C PHE A 88 -21.84 6.95 9.91
N THR A 89 -20.58 7.38 9.99
CA THR A 89 -20.05 8.51 9.21
C THR A 89 -18.60 8.25 8.83
N TRP A 90 -18.12 8.94 7.81
CA TRP A 90 -16.71 8.93 7.43
C TRP A 90 -16.22 10.29 6.95
N SER A 91 -14.92 10.55 7.13
CA SER A 91 -14.30 11.83 6.81
C SER A 91 -12.88 11.68 6.24
N THR A 92 -12.42 12.71 5.54
CA THR A 92 -11.02 12.85 5.11
C THR A 92 -10.53 14.29 5.29
N THR A 93 -9.21 14.50 5.31
CA THR A 93 -8.63 15.85 5.37
C THR A 93 -8.56 16.53 4.00
N ASP A 94 -8.72 15.76 2.93
CA ASP A 94 -8.66 16.27 1.56
C ASP A 94 -10.08 16.53 1.05
N GLU A 95 -10.43 17.80 0.89
CA GLU A 95 -11.75 18.21 0.40
C GLU A 95 -12.04 17.70 -1.02
N SER A 96 -11.04 17.68 -1.89
CA SER A 96 -11.19 17.19 -3.26
C SER A 96 -11.45 15.68 -3.26
N LEU A 97 -10.74 14.94 -2.39
CA LEU A 97 -10.97 13.52 -2.19
C LEU A 97 -12.35 13.23 -1.60
N ALA A 98 -12.79 14.01 -0.60
CA ALA A 98 -14.12 13.88 -0.02
C ALA A 98 -15.21 14.01 -1.09
N GLN A 99 -15.14 15.06 -1.91
CA GLN A 99 -16.08 15.30 -3.01
C GLN A 99 -16.05 14.18 -4.05
N ALA A 100 -14.86 13.69 -4.42
CA ALA A 100 -14.70 12.61 -5.40
C ALA A 100 -15.31 11.30 -4.89
N VAL A 101 -15.05 10.92 -3.63
CA VAL A 101 -15.60 9.72 -3.00
C VAL A 101 -17.12 9.85 -2.85
N SER A 102 -17.62 10.98 -2.38
CA SER A 102 -19.05 11.27 -2.29
C SER A 102 -19.78 11.08 -3.62
N ARG A 103 -19.25 11.67 -4.70
CA ARG A 103 -19.81 11.53 -6.04
C ARG A 103 -19.79 10.07 -6.49
N ARG A 104 -18.66 9.38 -6.27
CA ARG A 104 -18.51 7.99 -6.68
C ARG A 104 -19.49 7.06 -5.95
N CYS A 105 -19.70 7.27 -4.65
CA CYS A 105 -20.68 6.53 -3.86
C CYS A 105 -22.10 6.68 -4.42
N GLN A 106 -22.48 7.90 -4.85
CA GLN A 106 -23.78 8.15 -5.47
C GLN A 106 -23.93 7.43 -6.80
N GLU A 107 -22.91 7.51 -7.67
CA GLU A 107 -22.91 6.86 -8.99
C GLU A 107 -23.09 5.35 -8.91
N ILE A 108 -22.46 4.71 -7.93
CA ILE A 108 -22.54 3.25 -7.77
C ILE A 108 -23.75 2.80 -6.94
N GLY A 109 -24.59 3.72 -6.46
CA GLY A 109 -25.83 3.39 -5.75
C GLY A 109 -25.64 2.99 -4.28
N ILE A 110 -24.60 3.52 -3.61
CA ILE A 110 -24.53 3.45 -2.14
C ILE A 110 -25.67 4.29 -1.54
N ARG A 111 -26.23 3.85 -0.41
CA ARG A 111 -27.26 4.60 0.33
C ARG A 111 -26.84 6.05 0.60
N ARG A 112 -27.78 6.98 0.42
CA ARG A 112 -27.53 8.45 0.49
C ARG A 112 -26.79 8.89 1.74
N ASP A 113 -27.13 8.34 2.90
CA ASP A 113 -26.53 8.73 4.19
C ASP A 113 -25.03 8.42 4.30
N LEU A 114 -24.49 7.58 3.42
CA LEU A 114 -23.07 7.23 3.33
C LEU A 114 -22.37 7.95 2.18
N CYS A 115 -23.12 8.61 1.31
CA CYS A 115 -22.53 9.40 0.24
C CYS A 115 -21.98 10.74 0.74
N ASP A 116 -22.30 11.14 1.97
CA ASP A 116 -21.78 12.37 2.57
C ASP A 116 -20.46 12.08 3.29
N VAL A 117 -19.35 12.50 2.68
CA VAL A 117 -18.00 12.37 3.25
C VAL A 117 -17.63 13.72 3.86
N GLY A 118 -17.46 13.73 5.18
CA GLY A 118 -17.12 14.96 5.91
C GLY A 118 -15.65 15.35 5.81
N ILE A 119 -15.35 16.57 6.26
CA ILE A 119 -13.97 17.01 6.51
C ILE A 119 -13.57 16.64 7.94
N THR A 120 -12.44 15.97 8.09
CA THR A 120 -11.93 15.51 9.38
C THR A 120 -11.59 16.69 10.28
N THR A 121 -12.03 16.62 11.54
CA THR A 121 -11.70 17.62 12.56
C THR A 121 -10.25 17.49 13.02
N ALA A 122 -9.72 18.56 13.64
CA ALA A 122 -8.34 18.55 14.15
C ALA A 122 -8.09 17.47 15.22
N GLU A 123 -9.10 17.13 16.01
CA GLU A 123 -9.02 16.08 17.03
C GLU A 123 -8.98 14.69 16.40
N GLU A 124 -9.90 14.40 15.49
CA GLU A 124 -9.93 13.13 14.75
C GLU A 124 -8.63 12.92 13.96
N LEU A 125 -8.10 13.98 13.34
CA LEU A 125 -6.84 13.94 12.63
C LEU A 125 -5.67 13.62 13.56
N ARG A 126 -5.66 14.14 14.79
CA ARG A 126 -4.61 13.85 15.76
C ARG A 126 -4.61 12.37 16.13
N SER A 127 -5.78 11.80 16.41
CA SER A 127 -5.94 10.37 16.69
C SER A 127 -5.55 9.51 15.49
N ALA A 128 -6.01 9.87 14.29
CA ALA A 128 -5.65 9.20 13.04
C ALA A 128 -4.13 9.24 12.76
N LYS A 129 -3.47 10.38 12.98
CA LYS A 129 -2.02 10.51 12.85
C LYS A 129 -1.29 9.62 13.86
N ALA A 130 -1.73 9.59 15.12
CA ALA A 130 -1.13 8.72 16.13
C ALA A 130 -1.25 7.23 15.77
N CYS A 131 -2.41 6.82 15.25
CA CYS A 131 -2.62 5.46 14.74
C CYS A 131 -1.69 5.14 13.56
N TRP A 132 -1.54 6.07 12.61
CA TRP A 132 -0.63 5.92 11.48
C TRP A 132 0.81 5.77 11.92
N THR A 133 1.31 6.68 12.76
CA THR A 133 2.68 6.63 13.28
C THR A 133 2.97 5.31 13.99
N LYS A 134 2.03 4.85 14.84
CA LYS A 134 2.17 3.57 15.55
C LYS A 134 2.25 2.38 14.58
N TRP A 135 1.41 2.38 13.53
CA TRP A 135 1.43 1.31 12.54
C TRP A 135 2.67 1.35 11.65
N SER A 136 3.06 2.53 11.15
CA SER A 136 4.21 2.68 10.27
C SER A 136 5.52 2.29 10.96
N MET A 137 5.65 2.59 12.26
CA MET A 137 6.80 2.13 13.05
C MET A 137 6.84 0.60 13.16
N ALA A 138 5.71 -0.04 13.47
CA ALA A 138 5.62 -1.49 13.55
C ALA A 138 5.94 -2.17 12.20
N LEU A 139 5.50 -1.58 11.08
CA LEU A 139 5.85 -2.09 9.75
C LEU A 139 7.35 -2.02 9.49
N VAL A 140 8.01 -0.90 9.83
CA VAL A 140 9.46 -0.73 9.65
C VAL A 140 10.24 -1.71 10.54
N GLU A 141 9.81 -1.90 11.80
CA GLU A 141 10.42 -2.88 12.71
C GLU A 141 10.30 -4.31 12.19
N GLU A 142 9.13 -4.71 11.68
CA GLU A 142 8.92 -6.02 11.06
C GLU A 142 9.78 -6.19 9.80
N MET A 143 9.83 -5.19 8.91
CA MET A 143 10.69 -5.23 7.73
C MET A 143 12.18 -5.37 8.09
N ALA A 144 12.63 -4.80 9.21
CA ALA A 144 13.98 -4.97 9.71
C ALA A 144 14.22 -6.34 10.40
N MET A 145 13.16 -6.99 10.90
CA MET A 145 13.25 -8.31 11.54
C MET A 145 13.25 -9.45 10.52
N PHE A 146 12.75 -9.20 9.31
CA PHE A 146 12.89 -10.06 8.13
C PHE A 146 14.19 -9.83 7.34
N ASP A 147 15.18 -9.14 7.92
CA ASP A 147 16.58 -9.37 7.55
C ASP A 147 16.88 -10.86 7.81
N LEU A 148 16.62 -11.67 6.79
CA LEU A 148 17.07 -13.05 6.68
C LEU A 148 18.54 -13.09 7.14
N PRO A 149 18.99 -14.16 7.82
CA PRO A 149 20.42 -14.39 7.87
C PRO A 149 20.93 -14.27 6.44
N ASP A 150 22.00 -13.51 6.27
CA ASP A 150 22.81 -13.49 5.07
C ASP A 150 23.03 -14.95 4.65
N ASP A 151 22.17 -15.46 3.77
CA ASP A 151 22.11 -16.86 3.34
C ASP A 151 23.28 -17.10 2.38
N GLY A 152 24.48 -16.62 2.73
CA GLY A 152 25.70 -16.74 1.95
C GLY A 152 25.52 -16.36 0.49
N VAL A 153 24.52 -15.53 0.16
CA VAL A 153 24.50 -14.87 -1.13
C VAL A 153 25.49 -13.76 -0.94
N GLU A 154 26.77 -14.10 -1.15
CA GLU A 154 27.81 -13.11 -1.38
C GLU A 154 27.13 -12.03 -2.22
N ASN A 155 27.00 -10.83 -1.65
CA ASN A 155 26.71 -9.66 -2.44
C ASN A 155 27.86 -9.62 -3.43
N VAL A 156 27.70 -10.27 -4.58
CA VAL A 156 28.63 -10.17 -5.68
C VAL A 156 28.59 -8.70 -5.96
N GLU A 157 29.62 -7.98 -5.53
CA GLU A 157 29.74 -6.54 -5.70
C GLU A 157 29.54 -6.29 -7.20
N MET A 158 28.30 -5.96 -7.57
CA MET A 158 27.95 -5.72 -8.97
C MET A 158 28.63 -4.42 -9.30
N SER A 159 29.82 -4.51 -9.86
CA SER A 159 30.62 -3.36 -10.25
C SER A 159 30.68 -3.27 -11.75
N CYS A 160 30.89 -2.06 -12.27
CA CYS A 160 31.12 -1.86 -13.68
C CYS A 160 32.35 -2.68 -14.10
N GLY A 161 32.17 -3.60 -15.06
CA GLY A 161 33.23 -4.49 -15.55
C GLY A 161 34.43 -3.77 -16.18
N ASN A 162 34.35 -2.44 -16.36
CA ASN A 162 35.46 -1.60 -16.80
C ASN A 162 36.08 -0.78 -15.65
N CYS A 163 35.26 0.02 -14.94
CA CYS A 163 35.78 1.04 -14.01
C CYS A 163 35.58 0.71 -12.53
N GLY A 164 34.99 -0.44 -12.20
CA GLY A 164 34.75 -0.86 -10.82
C GLY A 164 33.67 -0.05 -10.09
N PHE A 165 32.97 0.85 -10.78
CA PHE A 165 31.88 1.64 -10.19
C PHE A 165 30.76 0.75 -9.65
N THR A 166 30.38 0.97 -8.39
CA THR A 166 29.25 0.31 -7.74
C THR A 166 27.95 1.10 -7.98
N PRO A 167 26.85 0.43 -8.36
CA PRO A 167 25.58 1.08 -8.67
C PRO A 167 25.00 1.79 -7.46
N SER A 168 24.29 2.87 -7.73
CA SER A 168 23.39 3.52 -6.79
C SER A 168 21.99 3.62 -7.40
N MET A 169 20.99 3.96 -6.59
CA MET A 169 19.60 4.16 -7.05
C MET A 169 19.49 5.14 -8.22
N ASP A 170 20.35 6.17 -8.27
CA ASP A 170 20.35 7.20 -9.30
C ASP A 170 21.15 6.83 -10.55
N LYS A 171 21.97 5.78 -10.47
CA LYS A 171 22.87 5.38 -11.56
C LYS A 171 23.03 3.85 -11.60
N PRO A 172 22.07 3.14 -12.21
CA PRO A 172 22.15 1.69 -12.35
C PRO A 172 23.25 1.28 -13.34
N LEU A 173 23.71 0.04 -13.23
CA LEU A 173 24.54 -0.57 -14.28
C LEU A 173 23.64 -1.14 -15.39
N HIS A 174 24.16 -1.13 -16.62
CA HIS A 174 23.50 -1.67 -17.80
C HIS A 174 24.23 -2.93 -18.26
N PRO A 175 23.52 -4.05 -18.46
CA PRO A 175 24.13 -5.30 -18.90
C PRO A 175 24.66 -5.19 -20.34
N CYS A 176 25.67 -5.99 -20.65
CA CYS A 176 26.20 -6.12 -22.01
C CYS A 176 25.10 -6.59 -22.96
N SER A 177 24.85 -5.84 -24.03
CA SER A 177 23.79 -6.13 -24.99
C SER A 177 23.93 -7.45 -25.77
N GLN A 178 25.06 -8.15 -25.65
CA GLN A 178 25.32 -9.42 -26.33
C GLN A 178 25.22 -10.63 -25.39
N CYS A 179 25.95 -10.63 -24.28
CA CYS A 179 26.02 -11.78 -23.37
C CYS A 179 25.16 -11.64 -22.10
N LEU A 180 24.76 -10.42 -21.74
CA LEU A 180 24.11 -10.06 -20.47
C LEU A 180 24.89 -10.40 -19.19
N GLN A 181 26.07 -11.03 -19.28
CA GLN A 181 26.86 -11.51 -18.13
C GLN A 181 27.66 -10.41 -17.40
N VAL A 182 28.06 -9.33 -18.10
CA VAL A 182 28.85 -8.22 -17.52
C VAL A 182 28.07 -6.93 -17.63
N SER A 183 28.11 -6.09 -16.59
CA SER A 183 27.38 -4.82 -16.54
C SER A 183 28.30 -3.60 -16.51
N TYR A 184 27.82 -2.49 -17.07
CA TYR A 184 28.60 -1.25 -17.26
C TYR A 184 27.82 -0.02 -16.81
N CYS A 185 28.49 0.95 -16.20
CA CYS A 185 27.85 2.20 -15.77
C CYS A 185 27.59 3.19 -16.92
N SER A 186 28.13 2.92 -18.10
CA SER A 186 27.91 3.70 -19.32
C SER A 186 28.29 2.90 -20.57
N ARG A 187 27.76 3.33 -21.73
CA ARG A 187 28.15 2.80 -23.04
C ARG A 187 29.64 3.01 -23.35
N GLU A 188 30.22 4.09 -22.81
CA GLU A 188 31.64 4.36 -22.91
C GLU A 188 32.45 3.28 -22.19
N CYS A 189 32.09 2.92 -20.95
CA CYS A 189 32.73 1.83 -20.23
C CYS A 189 32.61 0.47 -20.95
N GLN A 190 31.45 0.19 -21.56
CA GLN A 190 31.27 -1.02 -22.36
C GLN A 190 32.19 -1.03 -23.59
N THR A 191 32.35 0.11 -24.26
CA THR A 191 33.19 0.24 -25.47
C THR A 191 34.68 0.12 -25.12
N THR A 192 35.11 0.74 -24.01
CA THR A 192 36.49 0.66 -23.52
C THR A 192 36.86 -0.77 -23.12
N ASN A 193 35.94 -1.51 -22.50
CA ASN A 193 36.18 -2.90 -22.12
C ASN A 193 35.94 -3.91 -23.27
N ALA A 194 35.58 -3.45 -24.48
CA ALA A 194 35.13 -4.33 -25.55
C ALA A 194 36.20 -5.37 -25.95
N GLU A 195 37.48 -4.97 -26.07
CA GLU A 195 38.56 -5.89 -26.45
C GLU A 195 38.86 -6.95 -25.38
N ALA A 196 38.85 -6.53 -24.11
CA ALA A 196 39.08 -7.43 -22.98
C ALA A 196 37.91 -8.40 -22.79
N HIS A 197 36.68 -7.88 -22.90
CA HIS A 197 35.46 -8.65 -22.75
C HIS A 197 35.17 -9.58 -23.94
N LEU A 198 35.67 -9.27 -25.15
CA LEU A 198 35.37 -10.03 -26.38
C LEU A 198 35.62 -11.53 -26.25
N ARG A 199 36.64 -11.94 -25.50
CA ARG A 199 36.99 -13.37 -25.32
C ARG A 199 35.98 -14.15 -24.48
N GLU A 200 35.25 -13.44 -23.62
CA GLU A 200 34.28 -14.00 -22.66
C GLU A 200 32.84 -13.63 -23.03
N CYS A 201 32.67 -12.80 -24.07
CA CYS A 201 31.37 -12.36 -24.56
C CYS A 201 30.70 -13.46 -25.40
N ALA A 202 30.06 -14.41 -24.72
CA ALA A 202 29.22 -15.42 -25.35
C ALA A 202 27.74 -15.08 -25.16
N PRO A 203 26.90 -15.11 -26.21
CA PRO A 203 25.46 -14.95 -26.07
C PRO A 203 24.90 -16.08 -25.21
N GLU A 204 23.91 -15.77 -24.39
CA GLU A 204 23.17 -16.76 -23.61
C GLU A 204 22.43 -17.67 -24.61
N ILE A 205 22.83 -18.95 -24.67
CA ILE A 205 22.18 -19.94 -25.53
C ILE A 205 20.99 -20.48 -24.75
N ASP A 206 19.79 -20.15 -25.22
CA ASP A 206 18.50 -20.72 -24.77
C ASP A 206 18.30 -22.14 -25.34
#